data_AF-A0A5C6HJD8-F1
#
_entry.id   AF-A0A5C6HJD8-F1
#
_cell.length_a   1.000
_cell.length_b   1.000
_cell.length_c   1.000
_cell.angle_alpha   90.00
_cell.angle_beta   90.00
_cell.angle_gamma   90.00
#
_symmetry.space_group_name_H-M   'P 1'
#
loop_
_entity.id
_entity.type
_entity.pdbx_description
1 polymer ?
#
loop_
_entity_poly.entity_id
_entity_poly.type
_entity_poly.pdbx_seq_one_letter_code
_entity_poly.pdbx_strand_id
1 'polypeptide(L)'
;MKRIFLLSTLFFMLFLFCTQGVVAQSIIQMGTNRPAYKSGYAVMEIYGVSANGSGSLIDEEGTTYPIYNYTGYVGGSFYFYVKPGVYTVESIGTSGKYVYIMINGVKKLLIAGSSFTIPNTGSFVSIVFSTQNM
;
A
#
# COMPACT_ATOMS: atom_id res chain seq x y z
N MET A 1 24.05 45.06 -24.33
CA MET A 1 22.74 44.49 -23.93
C MET A 1 22.57 43.04 -24.42
N LYS A 2 23.53 42.14 -24.15
CA LYS A 2 23.45 40.72 -24.58
C LYS A 2 23.76 39.70 -23.48
N ARG A 3 24.18 40.17 -22.29
CA ARG A 3 24.64 39.32 -21.18
C ARG A 3 23.58 38.99 -20.13
N ILE A 4 22.43 39.68 -20.16
CA ILE A 4 21.31 39.48 -19.19
C ILE A 4 20.33 38.40 -19.66
N PHE A 5 20.18 38.19 -20.98
CA PHE A 5 19.26 37.19 -21.56
C PHE A 5 19.69 35.72 -21.35
N LEU A 6 20.99 35.47 -21.13
CA LEU A 6 21.51 34.14 -20.86
C LEU A 6 21.36 33.72 -19.39
N LEU A 7 21.26 34.68 -18.46
CA LEU A 7 21.12 34.38 -17.03
C LEU A 7 19.67 34.08 -16.64
N SER A 8 18.69 34.71 -17.29
CA SER A 8 17.26 34.46 -17.01
C SER A 8 16.75 33.14 -17.59
N THR A 9 17.27 32.70 -18.73
CA THR A 9 16.95 31.40 -19.33
C THR A 9 17.55 30.24 -18.53
N LEU A 10 18.74 30.42 -17.96
CA LEU A 10 19.36 29.44 -17.08
C LEU A 10 18.61 29.32 -15.73
N PHE A 11 18.08 30.43 -15.20
CA PHE A 11 17.28 30.44 -13.97
C PHE A 11 15.89 29.81 -14.18
N PHE A 12 15.28 30.00 -15.35
CA PHE A 12 14.00 29.37 -15.72
C PHE A 12 14.15 27.85 -15.96
N MET A 13 15.30 27.42 -16.50
CA MET A 13 15.65 26.00 -16.60
C MET A 13 15.95 25.36 -15.23
N LEU A 14 16.55 26.08 -14.28
CA LEU A 14 16.67 25.60 -12.89
C LEU A 14 15.31 25.44 -12.20
N PHE A 15 14.31 26.26 -12.53
CA PHE A 15 12.95 26.10 -12.02
C PHE A 15 12.19 24.92 -12.67
N LEU A 16 12.52 24.53 -13.91
CA LEU A 16 11.98 23.31 -14.54
C LEU A 16 12.65 22.01 -14.04
N PHE A 17 13.84 22.10 -13.45
CA PHE A 17 14.46 21.04 -12.66
C PHE A 17 14.15 21.16 -11.17
N CYS A 18 13.08 21.87 -10.79
CA CYS A 18 12.33 21.48 -9.60
C CYS A 18 11.73 20.11 -9.91
N THR A 19 12.56 19.09 -9.78
CA THR A 19 12.19 17.70 -9.78
C THR A 19 11.01 17.59 -8.83
N GLN A 20 9.80 17.55 -9.39
CA GLN A 20 8.78 16.70 -8.83
C GLN A 20 9.39 15.31 -8.94
N GLY A 21 10.24 14.97 -7.96
CA GLY A 21 10.72 13.63 -7.78
C GLY A 21 9.45 12.82 -7.74
N VAL A 22 9.27 11.95 -8.73
CA VAL A 22 8.14 11.04 -8.75
C VAL A 22 8.24 10.29 -7.43
N VAL A 23 7.41 10.67 -6.46
CA VAL A 23 7.40 10.04 -5.15
C VAL A 23 7.00 8.60 -5.45
N ALA A 24 7.96 7.70 -5.33
CA ALA A 24 7.73 6.30 -5.65
C ALA A 24 6.65 5.79 -4.70
N GLN A 25 5.49 5.43 -5.25
CA GLN A 25 4.33 5.02 -4.46
C GLN A 25 4.69 3.91 -3.47
N SER A 26 4.22 4.05 -2.23
CA SER A 26 4.45 3.06 -1.18
C SER A 26 3.63 1.79 -1.40
N ILE A 27 2.48 1.89 -2.07
CA ILE A 27 1.65 0.75 -2.46
C ILE A 27 1.29 0.83 -3.94
N ILE A 28 1.45 -0.29 -4.66
CA ILE A 28 1.10 -0.43 -6.08
C ILE A 28 0.19 -1.67 -6.23
N GLN A 29 -1.01 -1.49 -6.77
CA GLN A 29 -1.95 -2.59 -7.01
C GLN A 29 -1.53 -3.43 -8.22
N MET A 30 -1.60 -4.77 -8.09
CA MET A 30 -1.22 -5.71 -9.16
C MET A 30 -2.37 -6.52 -9.74
N GLY A 31 -3.43 -6.79 -8.96
CA GLY A 31 -4.58 -7.60 -9.40
C GLY A 31 -4.65 -8.95 -8.67
N THR A 32 -5.22 -9.97 -9.31
CA THR A 32 -5.56 -11.25 -8.65
C THR A 32 -4.49 -12.34 -8.75
N ASN A 33 -3.46 -12.10 -9.55
CA ASN A 33 -2.34 -13.04 -9.71
C ASN A 33 -1.18 -12.62 -8.82
N ARG A 34 -0.57 -13.57 -8.11
CA ARG A 34 0.61 -13.30 -7.31
C ARG A 34 1.70 -12.71 -8.20
N PRO A 35 2.17 -11.48 -7.93
CA PRO A 35 3.14 -10.82 -8.77
C PRO A 35 4.53 -11.45 -8.60
N ALA A 36 5.38 -11.27 -9.61
CA ALA A 36 6.80 -11.62 -9.52
C ALA A 36 7.52 -10.74 -8.48
N TYR A 37 8.75 -11.08 -8.14
CA TYR A 37 9.58 -10.23 -7.29
C TYR A 37 9.81 -8.85 -7.94
N LYS A 38 9.74 -7.79 -7.12
CA LYS A 38 10.09 -6.41 -7.50
C LYS A 38 11.04 -5.83 -6.46
N SER A 39 12.22 -5.41 -6.92
CA SER A 39 13.22 -4.79 -6.05
C SER A 39 12.65 -3.56 -5.32
N GLY A 40 12.92 -3.46 -4.02
CA GLY A 40 12.42 -2.38 -3.17
C GLY A 40 11.03 -2.61 -2.57
N TYR A 41 10.36 -3.72 -2.89
CA TYR A 41 9.00 -3.99 -2.42
C TYR A 41 8.88 -5.36 -1.75
N ALA A 42 7.95 -5.45 -0.82
CA ALA A 42 7.31 -6.68 -0.35
C ALA A 42 6.02 -6.93 -1.14
N VAL A 43 5.42 -8.10 -0.93
CA VAL A 43 4.10 -8.44 -1.48
C VAL A 43 3.09 -8.49 -0.35
N MET A 44 2.01 -7.74 -0.49
CA MET A 44 0.84 -7.83 0.37
C MET A 44 -0.29 -8.49 -0.40
N GLU A 45 -0.79 -9.59 0.16
CA GLU A 45 -1.99 -10.26 -0.28
C GLU A 45 -3.18 -9.78 0.56
N ILE A 46 -4.32 -9.55 -0.08
CA ILE A 46 -5.55 -9.17 0.60
C ILE A 46 -6.65 -10.10 0.13
N TYR A 47 -7.22 -10.88 1.04
CA TYR A 47 -8.23 -11.87 0.71
C TYR A 47 -9.29 -12.02 1.79
N GLY A 48 -10.35 -12.74 1.45
CA GLY A 48 -11.48 -12.98 2.34
C GLY A 48 -11.72 -14.44 2.60
N VAL A 49 -12.02 -14.81 3.84
CA VAL A 49 -12.54 -16.12 4.22
C VAL A 49 -13.96 -15.96 4.70
N SER A 50 -14.91 -16.32 3.84
CA SER A 50 -16.34 -16.11 4.10
C SER A 50 -16.74 -14.65 4.36
N ALA A 51 -15.88 -13.68 4.00
CA ALA A 51 -16.13 -12.25 4.19
C ALA A 51 -15.53 -11.41 3.07
N ASN A 52 -16.18 -10.29 2.77
CA ASN A 52 -15.65 -9.23 1.93
C ASN A 52 -15.33 -8.00 2.78
N GLY A 53 -14.52 -7.11 2.23
CA GLY A 53 -14.17 -5.87 2.88
C GLY A 53 -13.31 -4.97 2.02
N SER A 54 -13.19 -3.75 2.52
CA SER A 54 -12.38 -2.69 1.96
C SER A 54 -11.94 -1.75 3.07
N GLY A 55 -11.00 -0.88 2.75
CA GLY A 55 -10.48 0.10 3.69
C GLY A 55 -9.42 0.96 3.04
N SER A 56 -8.72 1.69 3.89
CA SER A 56 -7.61 2.54 3.48
C SER A 56 -6.46 2.45 4.48
N LEU A 57 -5.25 2.47 3.95
CA LEU A 57 -4.01 2.52 4.70
C LEU A 57 -3.32 3.86 4.45
N ILE A 58 -2.78 4.48 5.50
CA ILE A 58 -1.94 5.67 5.42
C ILE A 58 -0.50 5.23 5.65
N ASP A 59 0.42 5.61 4.75
CA ASP A 59 1.86 5.40 4.93
C ASP A 59 2.51 6.48 5.82
N GLU A 60 3.81 6.36 6.07
CA GLU A 60 4.56 7.31 6.90
C GLU A 60 4.63 8.73 6.31
N GLU A 61 4.43 8.87 5.00
CA GLU A 61 4.39 10.16 4.31
C GLU A 61 2.98 10.79 4.33
N GLY A 62 1.99 10.11 4.92
CA GLY A 62 0.60 10.56 4.99
C GLY A 62 -0.21 10.21 3.73
N THR A 63 0.35 9.43 2.80
CA THR A 63 -0.35 9.04 1.58
C THR A 63 -1.35 7.93 1.87
N THR A 64 -2.58 8.14 1.42
CA THR A 64 -3.68 7.17 1.60
C THR A 64 -3.80 6.23 0.41
N TYR A 65 -3.89 4.93 0.69
CA TYR A 65 -3.99 3.87 -0.31
C TYR A 65 -5.23 3.01 -0.05
N PRO A 66 -6.10 2.82 -1.05
CA PRO A 66 -7.24 1.92 -0.90
C PRO A 66 -6.78 0.46 -0.88
N ILE A 67 -7.40 -0.32 0.00
CA ILE A 67 -7.26 -1.77 0.07
C ILE A 67 -8.64 -2.42 0.00
N TYR A 68 -8.74 -3.58 -0.64
CA TYR A 68 -10.01 -4.29 -0.79
C TYR A 68 -9.80 -5.75 -1.17
N ASN A 69 -10.78 -6.58 -0.82
CA ASN A 69 -10.89 -7.97 -1.29
C ASN A 69 -12.22 -8.24 -2.01
N TYR A 70 -12.75 -7.25 -2.73
CA TYR A 70 -14.03 -7.38 -3.43
C TYR A 70 -13.84 -7.87 -4.89
N THR A 71 -13.88 -9.18 -5.10
CA THR A 71 -13.82 -9.79 -6.46
C THR A 71 -15.20 -10.17 -7.01
N GLY A 72 -16.29 -9.95 -6.25
CA GLY A 72 -17.59 -10.58 -6.50
C GLY A 72 -17.65 -12.05 -6.05
N TYR A 73 -16.53 -12.65 -5.63
CA TYR A 73 -16.42 -14.04 -5.18
C TYR A 73 -15.62 -14.13 -3.86
N VAL A 74 -16.29 -14.56 -2.80
CA VAL A 74 -15.64 -14.85 -1.52
C VAL A 74 -14.51 -15.88 -1.71
N GLY A 75 -13.31 -15.60 -1.18
CA GLY A 75 -12.14 -16.48 -1.31
C GLY A 75 -11.10 -16.04 -2.35
N GLY A 76 -11.35 -14.96 -3.10
CA GLY A 76 -10.36 -14.40 -4.03
C GLY A 76 -9.31 -13.52 -3.33
N SER A 77 -8.08 -13.54 -3.85
CA SER A 77 -6.98 -12.69 -3.39
C SER A 77 -6.72 -11.54 -4.35
N PHE A 78 -6.38 -10.37 -3.81
CA PHE A 78 -5.73 -9.27 -4.51
C PHE A 78 -4.32 -9.06 -3.99
N TYR A 79 -3.41 -8.76 -4.89
CA TYR A 79 -2.01 -8.56 -4.59
C TYR A 79 -1.58 -7.12 -4.84
N PHE A 80 -0.70 -6.66 -3.96
CA PHE A 80 -0.11 -5.33 -3.98
C PHE A 80 1.39 -5.46 -3.77
N TYR A 81 2.17 -4.63 -4.48
CA TYR A 81 3.52 -4.32 -4.01
C TYR A 81 3.42 -3.28 -2.91
N VAL A 82 4.17 -3.48 -1.84
CA VAL A 82 4.18 -2.59 -0.67
C VAL A 82 5.62 -2.34 -0.23
N LYS A 83 6.01 -1.09 0.01
CA LYS A 83 7.34 -0.78 0.55
C LYS A 83 7.42 -1.20 2.03
N PRO A 84 8.61 -1.56 2.55
CA PRO A 84 8.81 -1.66 3.98
C PRO A 84 8.54 -0.32 4.66
N GLY A 85 7.96 -0.33 5.85
CA GLY A 85 7.55 0.87 6.56
C GLY A 85 6.36 0.65 7.48
N VAL A 86 5.96 1.72 8.17
CA VAL A 86 4.77 1.73 9.05
C VAL A 86 3.54 2.16 8.26
N TYR A 87 2.45 1.41 8.43
CA TYR A 87 1.16 1.73 7.85
C TYR A 87 0.11 1.83 8.94
N THR A 88 -0.75 2.84 8.86
CA THR A 88 -1.89 3.04 9.77
C THR A 88 -3.18 2.76 9.03
N VAL A 89 -4.08 1.99 9.65
CA VAL A 89 -5.41 1.74 9.11
C VAL A 89 -6.26 2.99 9.33
N GLU A 90 -6.62 3.68 8.26
CA GLU A 90 -7.51 4.85 8.34
C GLU A 90 -8.96 4.42 8.46
N SER A 91 -9.39 3.53 7.56
CA SER A 91 -10.75 3.02 7.53
C SER A 91 -10.74 1.51 7.26
N ILE A 92 -11.73 0.82 7.81
CA ILE A 92 -11.94 -0.60 7.53
C ILE A 92 -13.42 -0.92 7.59
N GLY A 93 -13.94 -1.49 6.52
CA GLY A 93 -15.31 -1.97 6.38
C GLY A 93 -15.31 -3.42 5.96
N THR A 94 -16.14 -4.24 6.59
CA THR A 94 -16.20 -5.66 6.28
C THR A 94 -17.61 -6.23 6.51
N SER A 95 -17.99 -7.22 5.70
CA SER A 95 -19.13 -8.09 5.99
C SER A 95 -18.81 -9.18 7.02
N GLY A 96 -17.54 -9.34 7.36
CA GLY A 96 -17.05 -10.27 8.37
C GLY A 96 -17.11 -9.71 9.79
N LYS A 97 -16.52 -10.45 10.72
CA LYS A 97 -16.39 -10.05 12.13
C LYS A 97 -14.95 -9.68 12.49
N TYR A 98 -13.98 -10.20 11.74
CA TYR A 98 -12.57 -10.06 12.05
C TYR A 98 -11.82 -9.60 10.82
N VAL A 99 -10.94 -8.63 11.00
CA VAL A 99 -9.93 -8.26 10.02
C VAL A 99 -8.58 -8.32 10.69
N TYR A 100 -7.64 -9.03 10.11
CA TYR A 100 -6.33 -9.22 10.71
C TYR A 100 -5.24 -9.18 9.65
N ILE A 101 -4.02 -8.88 10.10
CA ILE A 101 -2.82 -8.98 9.30
C ILE A 101 -1.97 -10.14 9.81
N MET A 102 -1.44 -10.91 8.86
CA MET A 102 -0.46 -11.97 9.09
C MET A 102 0.90 -11.48 8.62
N ILE A 103 1.83 -11.32 9.56
CA ILE A 103 3.22 -10.92 9.29
C ILE A 103 4.13 -11.92 9.97
N ASN A 104 4.97 -12.63 9.20
CA ASN A 104 5.91 -13.63 9.72
C ASN A 104 5.24 -14.67 10.64
N GLY A 105 4.04 -15.13 10.29
CA GLY A 105 3.26 -16.09 11.10
C GLY A 105 2.57 -15.50 12.34
N VAL A 106 2.76 -14.21 12.63
CA VAL A 106 2.08 -13.52 13.74
C VAL A 106 0.79 -12.88 13.24
N LYS A 107 -0.31 -13.24 13.89
CA LYS A 107 -1.63 -12.65 13.67
C LYS A 107 -1.80 -11.39 14.52
N LYS A 108 -2.24 -10.29 13.91
CA LYS A 108 -2.65 -9.06 14.61
C LYS A 108 -3.99 -8.57 14.10
N LEU A 109 -4.89 -8.23 15.01
CA LEU A 109 -6.19 -7.62 14.66
C LEU A 109 -5.94 -6.23 14.04
N LEU A 110 -6.66 -5.93 12.96
CA LEU A 110 -6.70 -4.62 12.33
C LEU A 110 -8.03 -3.93 12.65
N ILE A 111 -7.92 -2.73 13.20
CA ILE A 111 -9.03 -1.80 13.43
C ILE A 111 -8.61 -0.40 12.96
N ALA A 112 -9.57 0.48 12.67
CA ALA A 112 -9.26 1.87 12.36
C ALA A 112 -8.41 2.51 13.49
N GLY A 113 -7.37 3.24 13.10
CA GLY A 113 -6.37 3.82 13.99
C GLY A 113 -5.23 2.89 14.40
N SER A 114 -5.29 1.59 14.11
CA SER A 114 -4.18 0.66 14.39
C SER A 114 -3.06 0.79 13.36
N SER A 115 -1.81 0.55 13.77
CA SER A 115 -0.65 0.55 12.87
C SER A 115 0.06 -0.81 12.86
N PHE A 116 0.68 -1.13 11.72
CA PHE A 116 1.53 -2.29 11.56
C PHE A 116 2.77 -1.94 10.72
N THR A 117 3.79 -2.79 10.80
CA THR A 117 5.07 -2.58 10.11
C THR A 117 5.31 -3.68 9.10
N ILE A 118 5.57 -3.29 7.85
CA ILE A 118 6.11 -4.18 6.81
C ILE A 118 7.64 -4.26 7.03
N PRO A 119 8.19 -5.44 7.36
CA PRO A 119 9.51 -5.50 7.98
C PRO A 119 10.68 -5.31 7.01
N ASN A 120 10.60 -5.87 5.80
CA ASN A 120 11.70 -5.81 4.83
C ASN A 120 11.20 -6.08 3.41
N THR A 121 12.03 -5.74 2.42
CA THR A 121 11.77 -6.04 1.01
C THR A 121 11.76 -7.55 0.77
N GLY A 122 10.90 -8.03 -0.11
CA GLY A 122 10.74 -9.47 -0.37
C GLY A 122 9.88 -10.21 0.68
N SER A 123 9.44 -9.54 1.74
CA SER A 123 8.45 -10.09 2.67
C SER A 123 7.13 -10.42 1.97
N PHE A 124 6.41 -11.41 2.51
CA PHE A 124 5.04 -11.72 2.13
C PHE A 124 4.14 -11.54 3.35
N VAL A 125 3.15 -10.67 3.24
CA VAL A 125 2.17 -10.40 4.30
C VAL A 125 0.76 -10.58 3.76
N SER A 126 -0.20 -10.86 4.64
CA SER A 126 -1.59 -11.01 4.23
C SER A 126 -2.53 -10.22 5.14
N ILE A 127 -3.41 -9.39 4.56
CA ILE A 127 -4.58 -8.85 5.24
C ILE A 127 -5.76 -9.76 4.93
N VAL A 128 -6.47 -10.20 5.95
CA VAL A 128 -7.55 -11.18 5.80
C VAL A 128 -8.82 -10.67 6.45
N PHE A 129 -9.89 -10.67 5.67
CA PHE A 129 -11.25 -10.41 6.14
C PHE A 129 -11.93 -11.75 6.43
N SER A 130 -12.52 -11.93 7.62
CA SER A 130 -13.10 -13.21 8.03
C SER A 130 -14.36 -13.07 8.87
N THR A 131 -15.29 -14.03 8.74
CA THR A 131 -16.41 -14.20 9.68
C THR A 131 -16.01 -14.95 10.95
N GLN A 132 -14.86 -15.61 10.94
CA GLN A 132 -14.35 -16.45 12.03
C GLN A 132 -13.00 -15.92 12.53
N ASN A 133 -12.73 -16.10 13.83
CA ASN A 133 -11.41 -15.83 14.38
C ASN A 133 -10.53 -17.05 14.06
N MET A 134 -9.71 -16.94 13.02
CA MET A 134 -8.82 -18.00 12.53
C MET A 134 -7.44 -17.83 13.12
#